data_AF-A0A208ZGM2-F1
#
_entry.id   AF-A0A208ZGM2-F1
#
_cell.length_a   1.000
_cell.length_b   1.000
_cell.length_c   1.000
_cell.angle_alpha   90.00
_cell.angle_beta   90.00
_cell.angle_gamma   90.00
#
_symmetry.space_group_name_H-M   'P 1'
#
loop_
_entity.id
_entity.type
_entity.pdbx_description
1 polymer ?
#
loop_
_entity_poly.entity_id
_entity_poly.type
_entity_poly.pdbx_seq_one_letter_code
_entity_poly.pdbx_strand_id
1 'polypeptide(L)'
;MNDIEENKREVYRSRGYPEDLLPKTKDKKNWRAFNYFTLWMGSVHNVPNYVAVGGFFILGLSTVSIMAAIILSALIIAFVMVMNGAAGSKYGIPFAMILRASYGVRGALFPGILRGCVAAIMWFGLQCYAGSLAFLILIGKLWPEFLTLGGDFNILGKVRTS
;
A
#
# COMPACT_ATOMS: atom_id res chain seq x y z
N MET A 1 11.64 -5.30 35.27
CA MET A 1 11.65 -5.47 33.78
C MET A 1 10.65 -4.52 33.12
N ASN A 2 9.47 -4.31 33.70
CA ASN A 2 8.55 -3.23 33.29
C ASN A 2 9.14 -1.83 33.51
N ASP A 3 9.93 -1.63 34.58
CA ASP A 3 10.51 -0.32 34.92
C ASP A 3 11.50 0.20 33.85
N ILE A 4 12.16 -0.70 33.13
CA ILE A 4 13.11 -0.35 32.05
C ILE A 4 12.36 0.03 30.77
N GLU A 5 11.20 -0.56 30.48
CA GLU A 5 10.36 -0.14 29.34
C GLU A 5 9.66 1.18 29.61
N GLU A 6 9.24 1.41 30.86
CA GLU A 6 8.57 2.63 31.29
C GLU A 6 9.52 3.84 31.30
N ASN A 7 10.74 3.68 31.83
CA ASN A 7 11.80 4.69 31.76
C ASN A 7 12.16 5.04 30.31
N LYS A 8 12.29 4.03 29.42
CA LYS A 8 12.55 4.28 27.99
C LYS A 8 11.40 5.07 27.34
N ARG A 9 10.15 4.77 27.69
CA ARG A 9 8.98 5.50 27.17
C ARG A 9 8.95 6.96 27.63
N GLU A 10 9.29 7.24 28.88
CA GLU A 10 9.42 8.62 29.37
C GLU A 10 10.53 9.39 28.65
N VAL A 11 11.68 8.75 28.39
CA VAL A 11 12.78 9.36 27.61
C VAL A 11 12.37 9.65 26.16
N TYR A 12 11.52 8.82 25.54
CA TYR A 12 11.00 9.11 24.21
C TYR A 12 9.90 10.18 24.24
N ARG A 13 9.09 10.25 25.31
CA ARG A 13 8.09 11.30 25.51
C ARG A 13 8.75 12.66 25.68
N SER A 14 9.83 12.76 26.45
CA SER A 14 10.62 14.00 26.61
C SER A 14 11.32 14.46 25.32
N ARG A 15 11.57 13.53 24.39
CA ARG A 15 12.06 13.83 23.02
C ARG A 15 10.96 14.27 22.04
N GLY A 16 9.72 14.43 22.49
CA GLY A 16 8.60 14.93 21.68
C GLY A 16 7.97 13.90 20.74
N TYR A 17 8.04 12.61 21.07
CA TYR A 17 7.29 11.58 20.33
C TYR A 17 5.84 11.49 20.85
N PRO A 18 4.83 11.50 19.94
CA PRO A 18 3.43 11.22 20.29
C PRO A 18 3.25 9.85 20.94
N GLU A 19 2.22 9.68 21.79
CA GLU A 19 1.99 8.40 22.49
C GLU A 19 1.80 7.21 21.55
N ASP A 20 1.19 7.43 20.37
CA ASP A 20 0.99 6.39 19.36
C ASP A 20 2.30 5.90 18.71
N LEU A 21 3.36 6.69 18.82
CA LEU A 21 4.69 6.41 18.28
C LEU A 21 5.64 5.82 19.33
N LEU A 22 5.19 5.61 20.57
CA LEU A 22 6.00 4.96 21.59
C LEU A 22 6.15 3.46 21.28
N PRO A 23 7.29 2.85 21.63
CA PRO A 23 7.50 1.41 21.44
C PRO A 23 6.37 0.61 22.07
N LYS A 24 5.78 -0.32 21.30
CA LYS A 24 4.66 -1.15 21.79
C LYS A 24 5.15 -2.09 22.88
N THR A 25 4.53 -2.02 24.06
CA THR A 25 4.70 -2.96 25.17
C THR A 25 4.42 -4.39 24.70
N LYS A 26 5.09 -5.39 25.30
CA LYS A 26 4.95 -6.81 24.91
C LYS A 26 3.49 -7.29 24.90
N ASP A 27 2.65 -6.80 25.80
CA ASP A 27 1.22 -7.16 25.88
C ASP A 27 0.39 -6.68 24.69
N LYS A 28 0.84 -5.63 23.98
CA LYS A 28 0.16 -5.11 22.77
C LYS A 28 0.66 -5.78 21.48
N LYS A 29 1.59 -6.74 21.54
CA LYS A 29 2.09 -7.53 20.40
C LYS A 29 1.30 -8.82 20.21
N ASN A 30 -0.03 -8.72 20.04
CA ASN A 30 -0.92 -9.88 19.92
C ASN A 30 -1.07 -10.44 18.49
N TRP A 31 -0.32 -9.92 17.51
CA TRP A 31 -0.43 -10.36 16.12
C TRP A 31 0.33 -11.67 15.90
N ARG A 32 -0.43 -12.73 15.57
CA ARG A 32 0.13 -14.03 15.15
C ARG A 32 0.48 -14.01 13.67
N ALA A 33 1.31 -14.96 13.22
CA ALA A 33 1.72 -15.09 11.81
C ALA A 33 0.53 -15.11 10.83
N PHE A 34 -0.60 -15.71 11.23
CA PHE A 34 -1.82 -15.73 10.43
C PHE A 34 -2.40 -14.34 10.18
N ASN A 35 -2.38 -13.44 11.18
CA ASN A 35 -2.88 -12.06 11.03
C ASN A 35 -2.03 -11.28 10.01
N TYR A 36 -0.72 -11.54 9.98
CA TYR A 36 0.17 -10.97 8.98
C TYR A 36 -0.13 -11.53 7.59
N PHE A 37 -0.35 -12.83 7.47
CA PHE A 37 -0.73 -13.47 6.21
C PHE A 37 -2.03 -12.90 5.64
N THR A 38 -3.10 -12.82 6.44
CA THR A 38 -4.39 -12.28 5.98
C THR A 38 -4.30 -10.83 5.55
N LEU A 39 -3.54 -10.01 6.28
CA LEU A 39 -3.29 -8.61 5.92
C LEU A 39 -2.55 -8.52 4.57
N TRP A 40 -1.53 -9.35 4.38
CA TRP A 40 -0.74 -9.36 3.15
C TRP A 40 -1.56 -9.84 1.95
N MET A 41 -2.33 -10.90 2.12
CA MET A 41 -3.23 -11.39 1.08
C MET A 41 -4.23 -10.30 0.68
N GLY A 42 -4.81 -9.58 1.63
CA GLY A 42 -5.67 -8.43 1.33
C GLY A 42 -4.97 -7.33 0.53
N SER A 43 -3.69 -7.04 0.84
CA SER A 43 -2.94 -5.99 0.15
C SER A 43 -2.50 -6.37 -1.27
N VAL A 44 -2.23 -7.65 -1.53
CA VAL A 44 -1.76 -8.14 -2.85
C VAL A 44 -2.89 -8.16 -3.88
N HIS A 45 -4.12 -8.41 -3.43
CA HIS A 45 -5.27 -8.51 -4.31
C HIS A 45 -5.82 -7.12 -4.61
N ASN A 46 -5.29 -6.50 -5.66
CA ASN A 46 -5.79 -5.23 -6.17
C ASN A 46 -5.90 -5.22 -7.70
N VAL A 47 -6.81 -4.40 -8.22
CA VAL A 47 -7.10 -4.29 -9.65
C VAL A 47 -5.87 -3.89 -10.47
N PRO A 48 -5.06 -2.89 -10.07
CA PRO A 48 -3.85 -2.51 -10.82
C PRO A 48 -2.88 -3.66 -11.06
N ASN A 49 -2.69 -4.55 -10.09
CA ASN A 49 -1.80 -5.71 -10.23
C ASN A 49 -2.30 -6.66 -11.33
N TYR A 50 -3.61 -6.94 -11.38
CA TYR A 50 -4.19 -7.77 -12.44
C TYR A 50 -4.09 -7.10 -13.82
N VAL A 51 -4.32 -5.79 -13.89
CA VAL A 51 -4.18 -5.01 -15.13
C VAL A 51 -2.74 -5.02 -15.63
N ALA A 52 -1.75 -4.89 -14.74
CA ALA A 52 -0.33 -4.96 -15.11
C ALA A 52 0.04 -6.32 -15.70
N VAL A 53 -0.42 -7.42 -15.08
CA VAL A 53 -0.22 -8.78 -15.60
C VAL A 53 -0.91 -8.95 -16.96
N GLY A 54 -2.14 -8.46 -17.11
CA GLY A 54 -2.84 -8.42 -18.40
C GLY A 54 -2.05 -7.65 -19.46
N GLY A 55 -1.42 -6.53 -19.08
CA GLY A 55 -0.54 -5.74 -19.94
C GLY A 55 0.64 -6.56 -20.47
N PHE A 56 1.27 -7.39 -19.63
CA PHE A 56 2.35 -8.27 -20.08
C PHE A 56 1.88 -9.31 -21.11
N PHE A 57 0.67 -9.85 -20.97
CA PHE A 57 0.10 -10.74 -21.97
C PHE A 57 -0.18 -10.02 -23.30
N ILE A 58 -0.67 -8.77 -23.26
CA ILE A 58 -0.90 -7.95 -24.46
C ILE A 58 0.42 -7.67 -25.20
N LEU A 59 1.53 -7.52 -24.47
CA LEU A 59 2.87 -7.36 -25.05
C LEU A 59 3.42 -8.65 -25.69
N GLY A 60 2.68 -9.76 -25.67
CA GLY A 60 3.08 -11.02 -26.29
C GLY A 60 4.09 -11.85 -25.49
N LEU A 61 4.28 -11.54 -24.20
CA LEU A 61 5.16 -12.32 -23.33
C LEU A 61 4.55 -13.70 -23.05
N SER A 62 5.40 -14.73 -23.03
CA SER A 62 5.00 -16.09 -22.69
C SER A 62 4.45 -16.19 -21.27
N THR A 63 3.37 -16.95 -21.09
CA THR A 63 2.77 -17.21 -19.77
C THR A 63 3.80 -17.73 -18.78
N VAL A 64 4.70 -18.61 -19.22
CA VAL A 64 5.71 -19.23 -18.35
C VAL A 64 6.72 -18.20 -17.86
N SER A 65 7.16 -17.28 -18.73
CA SER A 65 8.11 -16.24 -18.32
C SER A 65 7.47 -15.21 -17.39
N ILE A 66 6.20 -14.85 -17.62
CA ILE A 66 5.45 -13.96 -16.73
C ILE A 66 5.30 -14.61 -15.34
N MET A 67 4.88 -15.87 -15.27
CA MET A 67 4.74 -16.59 -13.99
C MET A 67 6.06 -16.71 -13.24
N ALA A 68 7.15 -17.07 -13.95
CA ALA A 68 8.48 -17.14 -13.35
C ALA A 68 8.95 -15.78 -12.81
N ALA A 69 8.71 -14.70 -13.56
CA ALA A 69 9.06 -13.34 -13.14
C ALA A 69 8.26 -12.90 -11.90
N ILE A 70 6.96 -13.21 -11.82
CA ILE A 70 6.12 -12.90 -10.66
C ILE A 70 6.61 -13.64 -9.41
N ILE A 71 6.91 -14.94 -9.52
CA ILE A 71 7.40 -15.74 -8.40
C ILE A 71 8.76 -15.22 -7.93
N LEU A 72 9.68 -14.97 -8.85
CA LEU A 72 11.02 -14.45 -8.53
C LEU A 72 10.92 -13.06 -7.88
N SER A 73 10.08 -12.19 -8.42
CA SER A 73 9.82 -10.87 -7.84
C SER A 73 9.28 -10.97 -6.41
N ALA A 74 8.30 -11.86 -6.17
CA ALA A 74 7.73 -12.07 -4.85
C ALA A 74 8.78 -12.55 -3.83
N LEU A 75 9.67 -13.47 -4.22
CA LEU A 75 10.76 -13.94 -3.36
C LEU A 75 11.75 -12.83 -3.01
N ILE A 76 12.17 -12.02 -4.00
CA ILE A 76 13.08 -10.90 -3.80
C ILE A 76 12.45 -9.86 -2.87
N ILE A 77 11.19 -9.49 -3.11
CA ILE A 77 10.46 -8.53 -2.27
C ILE A 77 10.33 -9.07 -0.85
N ALA A 78 9.96 -10.35 -0.68
CA ALA A 78 9.86 -10.97 0.64
C ALA A 78 11.20 -10.92 1.39
N PHE A 79 12.31 -11.24 0.72
CA PHE A 79 13.65 -11.19 1.30
C PHE A 79 14.03 -9.76 1.75
N VAL A 80 13.87 -8.77 0.87
CA VAL A 80 14.14 -7.36 1.18
C VAL A 80 13.24 -6.88 2.32
N MET A 81 11.99 -7.31 2.37
CA MET A 81 11.05 -6.92 3.42
C MET A 81 11.41 -7.53 4.77
N VAL A 82 11.87 -8.79 4.81
CA VAL A 82 12.37 -9.41 6.05
C VAL A 82 13.60 -8.66 6.56
N MET A 83 14.52 -8.28 5.68
CA MET A 83 15.68 -7.47 6.07
C MET A 83 15.29 -6.09 6.62
N ASN A 84 14.36 -5.38 5.96
CA ASN A 84 13.86 -4.09 6.44
C ASN A 84 13.06 -4.23 7.76
N GLY A 85 12.28 -5.31 7.89
CA GLY A 85 11.44 -5.59 9.04
C GLY A 85 12.21 -6.09 10.26
N ALA A 86 13.42 -6.63 10.10
CA ALA A 86 14.24 -7.13 11.20
C ALA A 86 14.54 -6.04 12.24
N ALA A 87 14.84 -4.82 11.79
CA ALA A 87 15.07 -3.68 12.67
C ALA A 87 13.78 -3.26 13.41
N GLY A 88 12.65 -3.18 12.71
CA GLY A 88 11.36 -2.83 13.31
C GLY A 88 10.84 -3.88 14.31
N SER A 89 11.04 -5.16 14.02
CA SER A 89 10.58 -6.28 14.85
C SER A 89 11.44 -6.45 16.11
N LYS A 90 12.78 -6.40 15.98
CA LYS A 90 13.71 -6.58 17.10
C LYS A 90 13.62 -5.46 18.13
N TYR A 91 13.50 -4.21 17.67
CA TYR A 91 13.47 -3.06 18.56
C TYR A 91 12.04 -2.59 18.90
N GLY A 92 11.01 -3.03 18.19
CA GLY A 92 9.63 -2.59 18.41
C GLY A 92 9.42 -1.09 18.16
N ILE A 93 10.34 -0.48 17.41
CA ILE A 93 10.40 0.95 17.13
C ILE A 93 9.62 1.21 15.83
N PRO A 94 8.68 2.17 15.79
CA PRO A 94 7.96 2.52 14.57
C PRO A 94 8.89 3.02 13.46
N PHE A 95 8.50 2.81 12.21
CA PHE A 95 9.26 3.27 11.04
C PHE A 95 9.58 4.78 11.11
N ALA A 96 8.65 5.60 11.62
CA ALA A 96 8.86 7.04 11.78
C ALA A 96 9.99 7.40 12.77
N MET A 97 10.24 6.57 13.79
CA MET A 97 11.37 6.74 14.69
C MET A 97 12.70 6.35 14.04
N ILE A 98 12.71 5.26 13.23
CA ILE A 98 13.91 4.85 12.47
C ILE A 98 14.27 5.93 11.44
N LEU A 99 13.27 6.48 10.74
CA LEU A 99 13.46 7.56 9.77
C LEU A 99 14.05 8.82 10.41
N ARG A 100 13.57 9.18 11.61
CA ARG A 100 14.13 10.29 12.41
C ARG A 100 15.54 10.01 12.94
N ALA A 101 15.89 8.75 13.20
CA ALA A 101 17.25 8.39 13.59
C ALA A 101 18.25 8.53 12.44
N SER A 102 17.84 8.25 11.20
CA SER A 102 18.70 8.35 10.01
C SER A 102 18.79 9.78 9.42
N TYR A 103 17.67 10.51 9.37
CA TYR A 103 17.59 11.81 8.70
C TYR A 103 17.41 13.00 9.67
N GLY A 104 17.38 12.75 10.98
CA GLY A 104 17.06 13.77 11.98
C GLY A 104 15.58 14.18 11.99
N VAL A 105 15.21 15.03 12.95
CA VAL A 105 13.79 15.43 13.18
C VAL A 105 13.21 16.21 11.99
N ARG A 106 14.00 17.14 11.42
CA ARG A 106 13.59 17.97 10.28
C ARG A 106 13.80 17.28 8.94
N GLY A 107 14.88 16.52 8.77
CA GLY A 107 15.18 15.82 7.51
C GLY A 107 14.28 14.62 7.23
N ALA A 108 13.73 13.97 8.27
CA ALA A 108 12.76 12.88 8.10
C ALA A 108 11.42 13.33 7.50
N LEU A 109 11.11 14.64 7.53
CA LEU A 109 9.86 15.17 7.02
C LEU A 109 9.79 15.12 5.49
N PHE A 110 10.91 15.36 4.80
CA PHE A 110 10.98 15.34 3.33
C PHE A 110 10.65 13.96 2.72
N PRO A 111 11.32 12.85 3.09
CA PRO A 111 10.96 11.52 2.59
C PRO A 111 9.58 11.07 3.10
N GLY A 112 9.17 11.51 4.29
CA GLY A 112 7.83 11.24 4.82
C GLY A 112 6.72 11.87 3.97
N ILE A 113 6.87 13.14 3.60
CA ILE A 113 5.94 13.86 2.72
C ILE A 113 5.99 13.27 1.32
N LEU A 114 7.17 13.06 0.74
CA LEU A 114 7.28 12.52 -0.61
C LEU A 114 6.61 11.15 -0.73
N ARG A 115 6.92 10.23 0.19
CA ARG A 115 6.26 8.92 0.27
C ARG A 115 4.76 9.08 0.50
N GLY A 116 4.36 9.96 1.41
CA GLY A 116 2.97 10.21 1.78
C GLY A 116 2.16 10.74 0.60
N CYS A 117 2.58 11.83 -0.03
CA CYS A 117 1.88 12.47 -1.15
C CYS A 117 1.83 11.58 -2.38
N VAL A 118 2.95 10.96 -2.76
CA VAL A 118 2.98 10.08 -3.94
C VAL A 118 2.09 8.86 -3.74
N ALA A 119 2.21 8.18 -2.60
CA ALA A 119 1.35 7.04 -2.32
C ALA A 119 -0.11 7.45 -2.13
N ALA A 120 -0.39 8.53 -1.39
CA ALA A 120 -1.76 8.95 -1.12
C ALA A 120 -2.48 9.52 -2.35
N ILE A 121 -1.79 10.14 -3.30
CA ILE A 121 -2.44 10.74 -4.47
C ILE A 121 -2.46 9.75 -5.62
N MET A 122 -1.30 9.22 -6.02
CA MET A 122 -1.22 8.36 -7.21
C MET A 122 -1.82 6.98 -6.95
N TRP A 123 -1.46 6.34 -5.83
CA TRP A 123 -1.94 4.98 -5.55
C TRP A 123 -3.43 4.97 -5.21
N PHE A 124 -3.87 5.89 -4.34
CA PHE A 124 -5.30 5.99 -4.01
C PHE A 124 -6.13 6.42 -5.22
N GLY A 125 -5.67 7.39 -6.01
CA GLY A 125 -6.35 7.83 -7.23
C GLY A 125 -6.52 6.70 -8.22
N LEU A 126 -5.48 5.88 -8.42
CA LEU A 126 -5.54 4.70 -9.30
C LEU A 126 -6.56 3.67 -8.80
N GLN A 127 -6.62 3.41 -7.49
CA GLN A 127 -7.59 2.49 -6.90
C GLN A 127 -9.03 3.02 -7.00
N CYS A 128 -9.22 4.32 -6.80
CA CYS A 128 -10.52 4.98 -6.94
C CYS A 128 -11.01 4.92 -8.40
N TYR A 129 -10.12 5.18 -9.36
CA TYR A 129 -10.41 5.05 -10.79
C TYR A 129 -10.76 3.61 -11.17
N ALA A 130 -9.98 2.62 -10.70
CA ALA A 130 -10.30 1.21 -10.93
C ALA A 130 -11.67 0.84 -10.32
N GLY A 131 -11.98 1.35 -9.13
CA GLY A 131 -13.27 1.18 -8.47
C GLY A 131 -14.44 1.81 -9.24
N SER A 132 -14.26 3.01 -9.81
CA SER A 132 -15.30 3.68 -10.59
C SER A 132 -15.62 2.92 -11.88
N LEU A 133 -14.61 2.35 -12.56
CA LEU A 133 -14.83 1.47 -13.72
C LEU A 133 -15.64 0.22 -13.34
N ALA A 134 -15.32 -0.42 -12.23
CA ALA A 134 -16.06 -1.58 -11.75
C ALA A 134 -17.52 -1.21 -11.42
N PHE A 135 -17.75 -0.05 -10.81
CA PHE A 135 -19.08 0.45 -10.49
C PHE A 135 -19.89 0.78 -11.74
N LEU A 136 -19.26 1.39 -12.76
CA LEU A 136 -19.89 1.68 -14.05
C LEU A 136 -20.35 0.39 -14.75
N ILE A 137 -19.53 -0.66 -14.75
CA ILE A 137 -19.90 -1.97 -15.30
C ILE A 137 -21.06 -2.60 -14.52
N LEU A 138 -21.05 -2.49 -13.19
CA LEU A 138 -22.12 -3.02 -12.33
C LEU A 138 -23.45 -2.31 -12.61
N ILE A 139 -23.45 -0.98 -12.66
CA ILE A 139 -24.65 -0.20 -12.99
C ILE A 139 -25.12 -0.54 -14.41
N GLY A 140 -24.22 -0.61 -15.38
CA GLY A 140 -24.56 -0.99 -16.75
C GLY A 140 -25.20 -2.38 -16.88
N LYS A 141 -24.88 -3.31 -15.97
CA LYS A 141 -25.55 -4.63 -15.90
C LYS A 141 -26.93 -4.58 -15.24
N LEU A 142 -27.13 -3.72 -14.25
CA LEU A 142 -28.40 -3.58 -13.52
C LEU A 142 -29.41 -2.70 -14.26
N TRP A 143 -28.93 -1.65 -14.93
CA TRP A 143 -29.71 -0.68 -15.69
C TRP A 143 -28.96 -0.30 -16.97
N PRO A 144 -29.17 -1.03 -18.08
CA PRO A 144 -28.42 -0.80 -19.32
C PRO A 144 -28.65 0.61 -19.91
N GLU A 145 -29.82 1.22 -19.70
CA GLU A 145 -30.10 2.59 -20.15
C GLU A 145 -29.33 3.69 -19.38
N PHE A 146 -28.69 3.36 -18.23
CA PHE A 146 -27.86 4.32 -17.51
C PHE A 146 -26.58 4.65 -18.29
N LEU A 147 -26.09 3.71 -19.09
CA LEU A 147 -24.95 3.93 -19.98
C LEU A 147 -25.30 4.86 -21.15
N THR A 148 -26.57 4.94 -21.54
CA THR A 148 -27.06 5.83 -22.60
C THR A 148 -27.41 7.24 -22.12
N LEU A 149 -27.61 7.45 -20.81
CA LEU A 149 -27.93 8.76 -20.21
C LEU A 149 -26.81 9.81 -20.35
N GLY A 150 -25.62 9.41 -20.79
CA GLY A 150 -24.51 10.30 -21.16
C GLY A 150 -24.02 10.15 -22.61
N GLY A 151 -24.68 9.30 -23.43
CA GLY A 151 -24.28 9.03 -24.81
C GLY A 151 -24.63 10.13 -25.80
N ASP A 152 -25.66 10.94 -25.50
CA ASP A 152 -26.20 11.96 -26.42
C ASP A 152 -25.81 13.41 -26.06
N PHE A 153 -25.01 13.64 -25.01
CA PHE A 153 -24.47 15.00 -24.75
C PHE A 153 -23.26 15.29 -25.64
N ASN A 154 -23.58 15.68 -26.87
CA ASN A 154 -22.66 16.15 -27.88
C ASN A 154 -22.32 17.64 -27.66
N ILE A 155 -21.21 17.94 -26.98
CA ILE A 155 -20.62 19.29 -27.01
C ILE A 155 -19.53 19.41 -28.10
N LEU A 156 -18.88 18.32 -28.51
CA LEU A 156 -17.69 18.37 -29.38
C LEU A 156 -17.56 17.22 -30.42
N GLY A 157 -18.64 16.51 -30.76
CA GLY A 157 -18.74 15.79 -32.05
C GLY A 157 -17.77 14.63 -32.31
N LYS A 158 -17.29 13.92 -31.29
CA LYS A 158 -16.55 12.64 -31.49
C LYS A 158 -17.17 11.51 -30.67
N VAL A 159 -18.06 10.77 -31.32
CA VAL A 159 -18.54 9.46 -30.87
C VAL A 159 -17.43 8.45 -31.12
N ARG A 160 -16.97 7.76 -30.07
CA ARG A 160 -16.14 6.57 -30.20
C ARG A 160 -17.06 5.37 -30.39
N THR A 161 -17.35 5.04 -31.65
CA THR A 161 -17.88 3.73 -32.03
C THR A 161 -16.73 2.74 -32.17
N SER A 162 -16.99 1.49 -31.76
CA SER A 162 -16.14 0.28 -31.80
C SER A 162 -15.32 0.01 -30.54
#